data_AF-A0A401ZW87-F1
#
_entry.id   AF-A0A401ZW87-F1
#
_cell.length_a   1.000
_cell.length_b   1.000
_cell.length_c   1.000
_cell.angle_alpha   90.00
_cell.angle_beta   90.00
_cell.angle_gamma   90.00
#
_symmetry.space_group_name_H-M   'P 1'
#
loop_
_entity.id
_entity.type
_entity.pdbx_description
1 polymer ?
#
loop_
_entity_poly.entity_id
_entity_poly.type
_entity_poly.pdbx_seq_one_letter_code
_entity_poly.pdbx_strand_id
1 'polypeptide(L)'
;MQDLFGHSMSSGTLSTLLLRCATNLEPVDFLLQEALCTQDVIHQDETGCHANKTVPKVRRPKQHVALNLLDRLCQQEEAVLAFLSDFAVPFDNSQAERDVRMIKVQQKVSGCFRSIAGAHAFFRVRSYLSTMRKQGQSLFAALESTFHGELLLPLFSST
;
A
#
# COMPACT_ATOMS: atom_id res chain seq x y z
N MET A 1 18.33 -18.91 11.28
CA MET A 1 16.93 -18.66 11.64
C MET A 1 16.25 -20.02 11.57
N GLN A 2 15.95 -20.62 12.73
CA GLN A 2 15.21 -21.88 12.79
C GLN A 2 13.72 -21.55 12.88
N ASP A 3 12.90 -22.29 12.14
CA ASP A 3 11.45 -22.16 12.19
C ASP A 3 10.87 -22.88 13.42
N LEU A 4 9.53 -22.83 13.56
CA LEU A 4 8.79 -23.44 14.66
C LEU A 4 8.98 -24.97 14.75
N PHE A 5 9.40 -25.62 13.67
CA PHE A 5 9.62 -27.06 13.55
C PHE A 5 11.11 -27.43 13.64
N GLY A 6 11.99 -26.46 13.93
CA GLY A 6 13.43 -26.67 14.06
C GLY A 6 14.19 -26.74 12.73
N HIS A 7 13.52 -26.49 11.60
CA HIS A 7 14.18 -26.44 10.30
C HIS A 7 14.83 -25.07 10.08
N SER A 8 16.08 -25.07 9.63
CA SER A 8 16.79 -23.84 9.29
C SER A 8 16.56 -23.50 7.82
N MET A 9 15.90 -22.37 7.57
CA MET A 9 15.81 -21.82 6.22
C MET A 9 16.95 -20.85 5.94
N SER A 10 17.54 -20.96 4.75
CA SER A 10 18.51 -19.97 4.29
C SER A 10 17.82 -18.65 3.92
N SER A 11 18.53 -17.53 4.04
CA SER A 11 18.04 -16.23 3.55
C SER A 11 17.75 -16.25 2.05
N GLY A 12 18.51 -17.03 1.28
CA GLY A 12 18.28 -17.25 -0.15
C GLY A 12 16.93 -17.91 -0.42
N THR A 13 16.58 -18.96 0.35
CA THR A 13 15.29 -19.64 0.23
C THR A 13 14.13 -18.68 0.50
N LEU A 14 14.22 -17.85 1.55
CA LEU A 14 13.19 -16.84 1.84
C LEU A 14 13.06 -15.82 0.71
N SER A 15 14.18 -15.36 0.16
CA SER A 15 14.19 -14.44 -0.99
C SER A 15 13.51 -15.05 -2.21
N THR A 16 13.82 -16.31 -2.52
CA THR A 16 13.19 -17.05 -3.63
C THR A 16 11.69 -17.22 -3.42
N LEU A 17 11.24 -17.53 -2.20
CA LEU A 17 9.81 -17.66 -1.88
C LEU A 17 9.08 -16.31 -2.03
N LEU A 18 9.70 -15.22 -1.55
CA LEU A 18 9.17 -13.86 -1.69
C LEU A 18 9.01 -13.47 -3.16
N LEU A 19 10.05 -13.72 -3.97
CA LEU A 19 10.02 -13.43 -5.41
C LEU A 19 8.97 -14.28 -6.12
N ARG A 20 8.88 -15.58 -5.82
CA ARG A 20 7.85 -16.47 -6.39
C ARG A 20 6.44 -15.98 -6.05
N CYS A 21 6.19 -15.63 -4.80
CA CYS A 21 4.91 -15.07 -4.37
C CYS A 21 4.59 -13.78 -5.13
N ALA A 22 5.55 -12.86 -5.24
CA ALA A 22 5.37 -11.62 -5.97
C ALA A 22 5.15 -11.81 -7.48
N THR A 23 5.81 -12.79 -8.09
CA THR A 23 5.58 -13.13 -9.51
C THR A 23 4.16 -13.65 -9.69
N ASN A 24 3.70 -14.55 -8.83
CA ASN A 24 2.35 -15.11 -8.91
C ASN A 24 1.26 -14.05 -8.68
N LEU A 25 1.57 -13.00 -7.91
CA LEU A 25 0.65 -11.88 -7.66
C LEU A 25 0.65 -10.79 -8.74
N GLU A 26 1.50 -10.88 -9.77
CA GLU A 26 1.56 -9.85 -10.82
C GLU A 26 0.19 -9.55 -11.46
N PRO A 27 -0.64 -10.56 -11.83
CA PRO A 27 -1.95 -10.27 -12.44
C PRO A 27 -2.88 -9.52 -11.49
N VAL A 28 -2.82 -9.82 -10.19
CA VAL A 28 -3.68 -9.19 -9.17
C VAL A 28 -3.24 -7.75 -8.89
N ASP A 29 -1.93 -7.49 -8.95
CA ASP A 29 -1.38 -6.14 -8.80
C ASP A 29 -1.90 -5.19 -9.88
N PHE A 30 -1.98 -5.68 -11.13
CA PHE A 30 -2.57 -4.92 -12.23
C PHE A 30 -4.05 -4.61 -11.98
N LEU A 31 -4.84 -5.61 -11.58
CA LEU A 31 -6.27 -5.43 -11.27
C LEU A 31 -6.49 -4.47 -10.10
N LEU A 32 -5.65 -4.53 -9.06
CA LEU A 32 -5.69 -3.60 -7.93
C LEU A 32 -5.45 -2.16 -8.39
N GLN A 33 -4.48 -1.94 -9.28
CA GLN A 33 -4.18 -0.61 -9.81
C GLN A 33 -5.33 -0.10 -10.67
N GLU A 34 -5.85 -0.93 -11.56
CA GLU A 34 -6.99 -0.58 -12.42
C GLU A 34 -8.22 -0.20 -11.59
N ALA A 35 -8.58 -1.04 -10.61
CA ALA A 35 -9.73 -0.79 -9.75
C ALA A 35 -9.56 0.46 -8.86
N LEU A 36 -8.35 0.76 -8.39
CA LEU A 36 -8.09 1.99 -7.65
C LEU A 36 -8.19 3.23 -8.54
N CYS A 37 -7.83 3.13 -9.82
CA CYS A 37 -7.96 4.23 -10.77
C CYS A 37 -9.41 4.54 -11.17
N THR A 38 -10.33 3.58 -11.00
CA THR A 38 -11.75 3.76 -11.34
C THR A 38 -12.61 4.22 -10.15
N GLN A 39 -12.08 4.23 -8.92
CA GLN A 39 -12.83 4.69 -7.75
C GLN A 39 -12.91 6.22 -7.68
N ASP A 40 -14.14 6.73 -7.44
CA ASP A 40 -14.42 8.17 -7.29
C ASP A 40 -13.70 8.80 -6.08
N VAL A 41 -13.57 8.03 -4.99
CA VAL A 41 -12.87 8.44 -3.77
C VAL A 41 -11.77 7.42 -3.47
N ILE A 42 -10.54 7.88 -3.54
CA ILE A 42 -9.37 7.12 -3.11
C ILE A 42 -8.80 7.75 -1.85
N HIS A 43 -8.57 6.94 -0.81
CA HIS A 43 -7.81 7.36 0.36
C HIS A 43 -6.34 7.54 -0.03
N GLN A 44 -6.02 8.69 -0.63
CA GLN A 44 -4.65 9.12 -0.86
C GLN A 44 -4.09 9.72 0.43
N ASP A 45 -3.19 8.99 1.07
CA ASP A 45 -2.27 9.62 2.01
C ASP A 45 -1.28 10.46 1.20
N GLU A 46 -1.33 11.79 1.35
CA GLU A 46 -0.39 12.71 0.70
C GLU A 46 1.02 12.65 1.32
N THR A 47 1.54 11.46 1.61
CA THR A 47 2.97 11.25 1.77
C THR A 47 3.65 11.27 0.41
N GLY A 48 3.52 12.40 -0.29
CA GLY A 48 4.15 12.64 -1.58
C GLY A 48 5.67 12.62 -1.46
N CYS A 49 6.33 11.71 -2.16
CA CYS A 49 7.72 11.91 -2.54
C CYS A 49 7.75 12.93 -3.69
N HIS A 50 8.37 14.08 -3.47
CA HIS A 50 8.60 15.05 -4.55
C HIS A 50 9.58 14.47 -5.58
N ALA A 51 9.08 13.85 -6.65
CA ALA A 51 9.87 13.49 -7.82
C ALA A 51 9.64 14.53 -8.93
N ASN A 52 10.71 14.97 -9.61
CA ASN A 52 10.67 15.92 -10.73
C ASN A 52 9.96 17.26 -10.46
N LYS A 53 10.41 18.03 -9.46
CA LYS A 53 10.04 19.46 -9.40
C LYS A 53 10.69 20.22 -10.55
N THR A 54 9.91 20.59 -11.56
CA THR A 54 10.23 21.76 -12.38
C THR A 54 10.03 22.99 -11.49
N VAL A 55 11.10 23.75 -11.26
CA VAL A 55 11.05 24.94 -10.42
C VAL A 55 10.19 26.00 -11.14
N PRO A 56 9.09 26.48 -10.56
CA PRO A 56 8.31 27.55 -11.17
C PRO A 56 9.18 28.80 -11.35
N LYS A 57 9.11 29.45 -12.52
CA LYS A 57 9.83 30.70 -12.83
C LYS A 57 9.43 31.88 -11.92
N VAL A 58 8.29 31.79 -11.24
CA VAL A 58 7.80 32.80 -10.29
C VAL A 58 7.53 32.13 -8.94
N ARG A 59 8.23 32.58 -7.89
CA ARG A 59 7.98 32.12 -6.52
C ARG A 59 6.83 32.92 -5.93
N ARG A 60 5.68 32.28 -5.71
CA ARG A 60 4.62 32.86 -4.88
C ARG A 60 5.14 33.02 -3.43
N PRO A 61 4.68 34.05 -2.68
CA PRO A 61 4.99 34.17 -1.27
C PRO A 61 4.64 32.88 -0.52
N LYS A 62 5.49 32.48 0.43
CA LYS A 62 5.28 31.24 1.19
C LYS A 62 4.07 31.42 2.10
N GLN A 63 3.02 30.66 1.85
CA GLN A 63 1.81 30.63 2.67
C GLN A 63 2.06 29.92 4.01
N HIS A 64 1.31 30.32 5.04
CA HIS A 64 1.41 29.72 6.37
C HIS A 64 0.95 28.25 6.36
N VAL A 65 1.58 27.39 7.17
CA VAL A 65 1.28 25.95 7.22
C VAL A 65 -0.20 25.69 7.51
N ALA A 66 -0.79 26.43 8.46
CA ALA A 66 -2.21 26.30 8.80
C ALA A 66 -3.14 26.64 7.64
N LEU A 67 -2.78 27.64 6.81
CA LEU A 67 -3.59 27.99 5.65
C LEU A 67 -3.46 26.95 4.53
N ASN A 68 -2.27 26.38 4.32
CA ASN A 68 -2.12 25.26 3.37
C ASN A 68 -2.95 24.04 3.79
N LEU A 69 -3.02 23.78 5.11
CA LEU A 69 -3.87 22.71 5.64
C LEU A 69 -5.36 23.04 5.42
N LEU A 70 -5.80 24.25 5.76
CA LEU A 70 -7.18 24.68 5.56
C LEU A 70 -7.60 24.58 4.09
N ASP A 71 -6.77 25.07 3.17
CA ASP A 71 -7.05 25.01 1.73
C ASP A 71 -7.23 23.56 1.26
N ARG A 72 -6.40 22.64 1.75
CA ARG A 72 -6.55 21.20 1.45
C ARG A 72 -7.83 20.62 2.02
N LEU A 73 -8.16 20.94 3.27
CA LEU A 73 -9.39 20.47 3.91
C LEU A 73 -10.64 20.96 3.17
N CYS A 74 -10.63 22.22 2.71
CA CYS A 74 -11.71 22.76 1.88
C CYS A 74 -11.76 22.12 0.48
N GLN A 75 -10.60 21.91 -0.15
CA GLN A 75 -10.55 21.28 -1.49
C GLN A 75 -10.96 19.81 -1.48
N GLN A 76 -10.79 19.12 -0.35
CA GLN A 76 -11.06 17.69 -0.19
C GLN A 76 -12.16 17.43 0.85
N GLU A 77 -13.07 18.39 1.05
CA GLU A 77 -14.09 18.36 2.11
C GLU A 77 -14.92 17.08 2.07
N GLU A 78 -15.40 16.68 0.89
CA GLU A 78 -16.19 15.46 0.70
C GLU A 78 -15.43 14.21 1.14
N ALA A 79 -14.15 14.08 0.78
CA ALA A 79 -13.32 12.93 1.16
C ALA A 79 -12.96 12.94 2.65
N VAL A 80 -12.67 14.12 3.22
CA VAL A 80 -12.35 14.28 4.65
C VAL A 80 -13.54 13.97 5.53
N LEU A 81 -14.75 14.37 5.10
CA LEU A 81 -15.99 14.19 5.86
C LEU A 81 -16.77 12.93 5.47
N ALA A 82 -16.23 12.09 4.57
CA ALA A 82 -16.91 10.89 4.08
C ALA A 82 -17.40 9.96 5.21
N PHE A 83 -16.67 9.88 6.33
CA PHE A 83 -17.07 9.07 7.50
C PHE A 83 -18.39 9.52 8.16
N LEU A 84 -18.88 10.74 7.88
CA LEU A 84 -20.16 11.24 8.39
C LEU A 84 -21.35 10.67 7.60
N SER A 85 -21.15 10.31 6.34
CA SER A 85 -22.20 9.78 5.45
C SER A 85 -22.03 8.30 5.12
N ASP A 86 -20.79 7.80 5.06
CA ASP A 86 -20.45 6.39 4.85
C ASP A 86 -19.76 5.80 6.09
N PHE A 87 -20.49 4.98 6.84
CA PHE A 87 -19.99 4.31 8.04
C PHE A 87 -18.99 3.19 7.75
N ALA A 88 -18.78 2.79 6.49
CA ALA A 88 -17.68 1.91 6.12
C ALA A 88 -16.33 2.64 6.16
N VAL A 89 -16.32 3.97 6.09
CA VAL A 89 -15.12 4.80 6.18
C VAL A 89 -14.84 5.13 7.66
N PRO A 90 -13.70 4.71 8.22
CA PRO A 90 -13.33 5.07 9.59
C PRO A 90 -13.01 6.57 9.70
N PHE A 91 -13.27 7.15 10.88
CA PHE A 91 -12.94 8.56 11.16
C PHE A 91 -11.42 8.82 11.22
N ASP A 92 -10.61 7.77 11.41
CA ASP A 92 -9.16 7.84 11.56
C ASP A 92 -8.42 7.15 10.39
N ASN A 93 -7.16 7.56 10.19
CA ASN A 93 -6.29 7.01 9.14
C ASN A 93 -5.30 5.95 9.65
N SER A 94 -5.54 5.37 10.84
CA SER A 94 -4.54 4.54 11.52
C SER A 94 -4.16 3.29 10.72
N GLN A 95 -5.08 2.77 9.91
CA GLN A 95 -4.82 1.59 9.09
C GLN A 95 -3.89 1.91 7.92
N ALA A 96 -4.11 3.02 7.19
CA ALA A 96 -3.23 3.38 6.08
C ALA A 96 -1.83 3.75 6.57
N GLU A 97 -1.72 4.47 7.70
CA GLU A 97 -0.43 4.77 8.32
C GLU A 97 0.34 3.50 8.68
N ARG A 98 -0.34 2.50 9.25
CA ARG A 98 0.28 1.20 9.58
C ARG A 98 0.77 0.47 8.32
N ASP A 99 0.05 0.57 7.21
CA ASP A 99 0.42 -0.08 5.97
C ASP A 99 1.65 0.59 5.31
N VAL A 100 1.71 1.93 5.30
CA VAL A 100 2.85 2.71 4.77
C VAL A 100 4.07 2.63 5.68
N ARG A 101 3.89 2.50 7.01
CA ARG A 101 4.99 2.44 7.98
C ARG A 101 6.03 1.38 7.65
N MET A 102 5.60 0.23 7.12
CA MET A 102 6.51 -0.86 6.81
C MET A 102 7.49 -0.53 5.66
N ILE A 103 7.13 0.41 4.79
CA ILE A 103 8.03 0.97 3.78
C ILE A 103 9.15 1.77 4.47
N LYS A 104 8.79 2.62 5.43
CA LYS A 104 9.77 3.41 6.20
C LYS A 104 10.63 2.55 7.10
N VAL A 105 10.08 1.50 7.71
CA VAL A 105 10.86 0.52 8.49
C VAL A 105 11.89 -0.16 7.59
N GLN A 106 11.48 -0.60 6.39
CA GLN A 106 12.41 -1.21 5.45
C GLN A 106 13.55 -0.26 5.07
N GLN A 107 13.24 1.02 4.82
CA GLN A 107 14.24 2.05 4.48
C GLN A 107 15.19 2.38 5.63
N LYS A 108 14.68 2.51 6.86
CA LYS A 108 15.44 3.04 8.01
C LYS A 108 16.13 1.96 8.84
N VAL A 109 15.53 0.77 8.95
CA VAL A 109 15.92 -0.25 9.94
C VAL A 109 16.35 -1.54 9.26
N SER A 110 15.60 -2.04 8.28
CA SER A 110 15.86 -3.36 7.66
C SER A 110 16.89 -3.33 6.51
N GLY A 111 17.83 -2.39 6.54
CA GLY A 111 18.90 -2.31 5.55
C GLY A 111 18.49 -1.79 4.16
N CYS A 112 17.31 -1.19 3.99
CA CYS A 112 16.79 -0.63 2.73
C CYS A 112 16.65 -1.65 1.58
N PHE A 113 16.03 -1.26 0.49
CA PHE A 113 15.96 -2.09 -0.72
C PHE A 113 17.29 -2.06 -1.46
N ARG A 114 17.81 -3.25 -1.78
CA ARG A 114 19.09 -3.43 -2.50
C ARG A 114 18.91 -3.55 -4.00
N SER A 115 17.67 -3.77 -4.46
CA SER A 115 17.31 -3.81 -5.88
C SER A 115 15.88 -3.30 -6.08
N ILE A 116 15.63 -2.77 -7.28
CA ILE A 116 14.28 -2.34 -7.69
C ILE A 116 13.33 -3.54 -7.72
N ALA A 117 13.77 -4.67 -8.27
CA ALA A 117 12.99 -5.90 -8.30
C ALA A 117 12.55 -6.37 -6.89
N GLY A 118 13.45 -6.31 -5.91
CA GLY A 118 13.12 -6.65 -4.52
C GLY A 118 12.14 -5.66 -3.88
N ALA A 119 12.23 -4.38 -4.24
CA ALA A 119 11.26 -3.37 -3.81
C ALA A 119 9.87 -3.63 -4.40
N HIS A 120 9.77 -3.88 -5.70
CA HIS A 120 8.49 -4.24 -6.35
C HIS A 120 7.88 -5.50 -5.74
N ALA A 121 8.68 -6.54 -5.51
CA ALA A 121 8.20 -7.77 -4.89
C ALA A 121 7.64 -7.52 -3.49
N PHE A 122 8.32 -6.70 -2.68
CA PHE A 122 7.85 -6.29 -1.37
C PHE A 122 6.54 -5.50 -1.44
N PHE A 123 6.45 -4.50 -2.32
CA PHE A 123 5.25 -3.67 -2.45
C PHE A 123 4.05 -4.49 -2.91
N ARG A 124 4.23 -5.36 -3.90
CA ARG A 124 3.18 -6.19 -4.46
C ARG A 124 2.58 -7.18 -3.45
N VAL A 125 3.44 -7.87 -2.69
CA VAL A 125 2.95 -8.78 -1.65
C VAL A 125 2.21 -8.00 -0.58
N ARG A 126 2.71 -6.83 -0.18
CA ARG A 126 2.06 -6.01 0.85
C ARG A 126 0.77 -5.35 0.39
N SER A 127 0.68 -4.87 -0.85
CA SER A 127 -0.53 -4.27 -1.41
C SER A 127 -1.65 -5.31 -1.44
N TYR A 128 -1.36 -6.52 -1.94
CA TYR A 128 -2.29 -7.64 -1.94
C TYR A 128 -2.78 -7.98 -0.52
N LEU A 129 -1.87 -8.18 0.44
CA LEU A 129 -2.26 -8.54 1.81
C LEU A 129 -3.04 -7.43 2.51
N SER A 130 -2.69 -6.15 2.31
CA SER A 130 -3.47 -5.03 2.85
C SER A 130 -4.90 -5.06 2.29
N THR A 131 -5.05 -5.28 0.97
CA THR A 131 -6.39 -5.37 0.36
C THR A 131 -7.19 -6.55 0.88
N MET A 132 -6.61 -7.75 0.93
CA MET A 132 -7.27 -8.94 1.49
C MET A 132 -7.72 -8.70 2.93
N ARG A 133 -6.86 -8.08 3.76
CA ARG A 133 -7.22 -7.71 5.13
C ARG A 133 -8.41 -6.76 5.18
N LYS A 134 -8.42 -5.73 4.34
CA LYS A 134 -9.51 -4.73 4.26
C LYS A 134 -10.84 -5.38 3.86
N GLN A 135 -10.79 -6.46 3.07
CA GLN A 135 -11.96 -7.23 2.66
C GLN A 135 -12.31 -8.36 3.65
N GLY A 136 -11.72 -8.38 4.84
CA GLY A 136 -12.02 -9.38 5.87
C GLY A 136 -11.48 -10.79 5.59
N GLN A 137 -10.57 -10.94 4.61
CA GLN A 137 -10.02 -12.23 4.23
C GLN A 137 -8.88 -12.67 5.16
N SER A 138 -8.72 -13.99 5.31
CA SER A 138 -7.60 -14.57 6.05
C SER A 138 -6.29 -14.37 5.30
N LEU A 139 -5.32 -13.68 5.92
CA LEU A 139 -4.01 -13.44 5.31
C LEU A 139 -3.23 -14.72 5.07
N PHE A 140 -3.42 -15.73 5.93
CA PHE A 140 -2.75 -17.01 5.76
C PHE A 140 -3.30 -17.73 4.52
N ALA A 141 -4.64 -17.79 4.39
CA ALA A 141 -5.28 -18.37 3.20
C ALA A 141 -4.91 -17.61 1.93
N ALA A 142 -4.87 -16.28 1.99
CA ALA A 142 -4.46 -15.44 0.87
C ALA A 142 -3.01 -15.69 0.45
N LEU A 143 -2.09 -15.92 1.39
CA LEU A 143 -0.70 -16.31 1.09
C LEU A 143 -0.61 -17.72 0.52
N GLU A 144 -1.34 -18.67 1.10
CA GLU A 144 -1.36 -20.05 0.62
C GLU A 144 -1.84 -20.13 -0.84
N SER A 145 -2.89 -19.36 -1.17
CA SER A 145 -3.47 -19.30 -2.49
C SER A 145 -2.46 -18.82 -3.56
N THR A 146 -1.52 -17.93 -3.19
CA THR A 146 -0.48 -17.47 -4.12
C THR A 146 0.48 -18.57 -4.53
N PHE A 147 0.73 -19.55 -3.66
CA PHE A 147 1.63 -20.66 -3.95
C PHE A 147 0.95 -21.81 -4.70
N HIS A 148 -0.36 -21.95 -4.55
CA HIS A 148 -1.18 -22.98 -5.22
C HIS A 148 -1.65 -22.56 -6.62
N GLY A 149 -1.59 -21.27 -6.94
CA GLY A 149 -2.01 -20.74 -8.25
C GLY A 149 -3.52 -20.45 -8.35
N GLU A 150 -4.29 -20.75 -7.30
CA GLU A 150 -5.70 -20.39 -7.16
C GLU A 150 -5.80 -19.03 -6.44
N LEU A 151 -5.49 -17.95 -7.15
CA LEU A 151 -5.41 -16.62 -6.54
C LEU A 151 -6.78 -16.16 -6.02
N LEU A 152 -6.84 -15.80 -4.72
CA LEU A 152 -8.00 -15.11 -4.17
C LEU A 152 -8.02 -13.69 -4.74
N LEU A 153 -8.97 -13.42 -5.61
CA LEU A 153 -9.10 -12.11 -6.24
C LEU A 153 -9.77 -11.12 -5.28
N PRO A 154 -9.28 -9.87 -5.23
CA PRO A 154 -9.97 -8.82 -4.51
C PRO A 154 -11.34 -8.56 -5.12
N LEU A 155 -12.34 -8.38 -4.25
CA LEU A 155 -13.66 -7.95 -4.67
C LEU A 155 -13.67 -6.44 -4.85
N PHE A 156 -13.86 -5.98 -6.08
CA PHE A 156 -14.06 -4.58 -6.38
C PHE A 156 -15.55 -4.36 -6.61
N SER A 157 -16.19 -3.61 -5.73
CA SER A 157 -17.59 -3.23 -5.89
C SER A 157 -17.69 -2.36 -7.14
N SER A 158 -18.42 -2.82 -8.15
CA SER A 158 -18.90 -1.96 -9.23
C SER A 158 -20.05 -1.13 -8.67
N THR A 159 -19.73 -0.02 -8.03
CA THR A 159 -20.71 1.03 -7.70
C THR A 159 -20.91 1.93 -8.89
#